data_AF-A0A9Q2NWS1-F1
#
_entry.id   AF-A0A9Q2NWS1-F1
#
_cell.length_a   1.000
_cell.length_b   1.000
_cell.length_c   1.000
_cell.angle_alpha   90.00
_cell.angle_beta   90.00
_cell.angle_gamma   90.00
#
_symmetry.space_group_name_H-M   'P 1'
#
loop_
_entity.id
_entity.type
_entity.pdbx_description
1 polymer ?
#
loop_
_entity_poly.entity_id
_entity_poly.type
_entity_poly.pdbx_seq_one_letter_code
_entity_poly.pdbx_strand_id
1 'polypeptide(L)'
;HPITGKVWSKSNDHLRIEKACREIELAQGWSHDRGRCAFDVSADGTVELQPNPAAWDKKKADRDAGTRPKTSGARKREKSTGIETFEHGIPAALRTSFAEAVGSARDWQDLHTLLGELGLRYYKAGSGARISILGSDEFAKASAFGSKFSIRKMEVSFGAYEDPGGAYINDLKEDHKDIESISGVVWEEDRKATASSAFKLTLLRRIYCDLHLDPQVSEAIRFVDLQDVPPQITFRDNVTLVDHGNRLSTSRSTRETRTAMIAIAKAKGWSSVKFTGSPDFVRLASLEAARAGLPVHGAPDDVQAQCDAILERRECQQRRIEAEARTAEKAAQEAIADRDQAIRGNDAERADATVRLEEKTAEARAVLDAIGSGRDPVRTALRTVARAEEKRITAELLDRRTVSTPQPAPDADRGSVSKKRRIARVGQENDHQELDRMRAVHIDEITARGGWSYAPKHKDGHKDPQGRDRRTYVRGGETIKATRKGAAWIWTNNKTGASGSVIDLWLSDNAGSTLGDARKAFREIMGTDAPMLAPTATLRRGDRPPDHTEARRRWEEAPYIGDQQTYAEDRGISKATLHRFRDDVRCGAFGGIYFAHRNPETGDI
;
A
#
# COMPACT_ATOMS: atom_id res chain seq x y z
N HIS A 1 34.18 11.94 -24.56
CA HIS A 1 35.45 11.21 -24.65
C HIS A 1 36.55 12.19 -25.03
N PRO A 2 37.57 12.38 -24.17
CA PRO A 2 38.55 13.47 -24.30
C PRO A 2 39.41 13.38 -25.58
N ILE A 3 39.65 12.18 -26.12
CA ILE A 3 40.47 12.01 -27.34
C ILE A 3 39.64 12.11 -28.63
N THR A 4 38.36 11.74 -28.60
CA THR A 4 37.55 11.59 -29.83
C THR A 4 36.48 12.67 -29.97
N GLY A 5 36.35 13.57 -29.01
CA GLY A 5 35.31 14.62 -28.97
C GLY A 5 33.87 14.09 -28.85
N LYS A 6 33.65 12.78 -28.96
CA LYS A 6 32.32 12.16 -28.89
C LYS A 6 31.73 12.33 -27.49
N VAL A 7 30.55 12.93 -27.42
CA VAL A 7 29.74 12.98 -26.19
C VAL A 7 29.34 11.55 -25.82
N TRP A 8 29.37 11.23 -24.53
CA TRP A 8 28.94 9.93 -24.04
C TRP A 8 27.46 9.66 -24.36
N SER A 9 27.14 8.39 -24.62
CA SER A 9 25.77 7.96 -24.85
C SER A 9 25.02 7.85 -23.51
N LYS A 10 23.69 7.99 -23.53
CA LYS A 10 22.90 7.84 -22.29
C LYS A 10 22.58 6.37 -21.95
N SER A 11 23.08 5.40 -22.72
CA SER A 11 22.69 3.99 -22.62
C SER A 11 23.87 3.13 -22.17
N ASN A 12 23.73 2.45 -21.01
CA ASN A 12 24.73 1.55 -20.42
C ASN A 12 26.12 2.15 -20.11
N ASP A 13 26.33 3.45 -20.31
CA ASP A 13 27.63 4.07 -20.04
C ASP A 13 27.96 4.14 -18.55
N HIS A 14 26.99 4.08 -17.64
CA HIS A 14 27.26 3.94 -16.20
C HIS A 14 28.07 2.67 -15.86
N LEU A 15 27.78 1.54 -16.53
CA LEU A 15 28.55 0.30 -16.33
C LEU A 15 29.97 0.43 -16.88
N ARG A 16 30.15 1.13 -18.01
CA ARG A 16 31.46 1.37 -18.60
C ARG A 16 32.31 2.31 -17.74
N ILE A 17 31.70 3.37 -17.21
CA ILE A 17 32.34 4.31 -16.28
C ILE A 17 32.77 3.55 -15.03
N GLU A 18 31.85 2.79 -14.46
CA GLU A 18 32.13 2.05 -13.24
C GLU A 18 33.23 1.02 -13.44
N LYS A 19 33.23 0.28 -14.56
CA LYS A 19 34.33 -0.62 -14.93
C LYS A 19 35.65 0.13 -15.03
N ALA A 20 35.68 1.25 -15.75
CA ALA A 20 36.88 2.06 -15.91
C ALA A 20 37.38 2.63 -14.57
N CYS A 21 36.47 3.03 -13.67
CA CYS A 21 36.84 3.44 -12.31
C CYS A 21 37.50 2.30 -11.54
N ARG A 22 36.98 1.07 -11.60
CA ARG A 22 37.60 -0.10 -10.95
C ARG A 22 38.96 -0.44 -11.54
N GLU A 23 39.10 -0.38 -12.87
CA GLU A 23 40.38 -0.61 -13.54
C GLU A 23 41.43 0.44 -13.10
N ILE A 24 41.04 1.71 -12.97
CA ILE A 24 41.92 2.79 -12.49
C ILE A 24 42.26 2.59 -11.00
N GLU A 25 41.27 2.29 -10.15
CA GLU A 25 41.49 2.05 -8.72
C GLU A 25 42.50 0.91 -8.50
N LEU A 26 42.35 -0.20 -9.24
CA LEU A 26 43.31 -1.32 -9.18
C LEU A 26 44.70 -0.92 -9.69
N ALA A 27 44.77 -0.22 -10.81
CA ALA A 27 46.05 0.23 -11.37
C ALA A 27 46.80 1.20 -10.45
N GLN A 28 46.07 1.99 -9.66
CA GLN A 28 46.62 2.96 -8.71
C GLN A 28 46.77 2.42 -7.28
N GLY A 29 46.33 1.18 -7.01
CA GLY A 29 46.33 0.58 -5.67
C GLY A 29 45.40 1.29 -4.68
N TRP A 30 44.33 1.93 -5.18
CA TRP A 30 43.36 2.64 -4.36
C TRP A 30 42.35 1.69 -3.75
N SER A 31 41.83 2.06 -2.57
CA SER A 31 40.69 1.39 -1.99
C SER A 31 39.47 1.55 -2.90
N HIS A 32 38.79 0.44 -3.19
CA HIS A 32 37.62 0.44 -4.06
C HIS A 32 36.40 1.12 -3.40
N ASP A 33 35.76 2.03 -4.12
CA ASP A 33 34.47 2.62 -3.72
C ASP A 33 33.30 1.60 -3.82
N ARG A 34 32.25 1.71 -3.02
CA ARG A 34 31.05 0.86 -3.13
C ARG A 34 30.20 1.30 -4.33
N GLY A 35 30.56 0.77 -5.49
CA GLY A 35 29.84 0.96 -6.74
C GLY A 35 28.41 0.41 -6.75
N ARG A 36 27.68 0.67 -7.85
CA ARG A 36 26.39 0.02 -8.14
C ARG A 36 26.52 -1.46 -8.50
N CYS A 37 27.70 -1.90 -8.94
CA CYS A 37 27.97 -3.27 -9.32
C CYS A 37 29.05 -3.85 -8.40
N ALA A 38 28.84 -5.09 -7.95
CA ALA A 38 29.95 -5.90 -7.47
C ALA A 38 30.90 -6.18 -8.64
N PHE A 39 32.17 -6.50 -8.37
CA PHE A 39 33.13 -6.83 -9.41
C PHE A 39 34.14 -7.85 -8.89
N ASP A 40 34.62 -8.69 -9.79
CA ASP A 40 35.72 -9.62 -9.56
C ASP A 40 36.96 -9.15 -10.31
N VAL A 41 38.13 -9.54 -9.81
CA VAL A 41 39.41 -9.32 -10.47
C VAL A 41 39.93 -10.69 -10.89
N SER A 42 40.05 -10.90 -12.21
CA SER A 42 40.63 -12.13 -12.75
C SER A 42 42.11 -12.24 -12.40
N ALA A 43 42.69 -13.44 -12.49
CA ALA A 43 44.12 -13.68 -12.23
C ALA A 43 45.06 -12.78 -13.06
N ASP A 44 44.60 -12.34 -14.23
CA ASP A 44 45.34 -11.48 -15.16
C ASP A 44 45.16 -9.97 -14.85
N GLY A 45 44.48 -9.62 -13.75
CA GLY A 45 44.23 -8.24 -13.33
C GLY A 45 43.06 -7.55 -14.04
N THR A 46 42.30 -8.27 -14.87
CA THR A 46 41.12 -7.73 -15.55
C THR A 46 39.92 -7.62 -14.61
N VAL A 47 39.21 -6.47 -14.65
CA VAL A 47 37.98 -6.27 -13.90
C VAL A 47 36.77 -6.80 -14.65
N GLU A 48 36.01 -7.67 -13.99
CA GLU A 48 34.70 -8.10 -14.45
C GLU A 48 33.62 -7.60 -13.49
N LEU A 49 32.76 -6.69 -13.94
CA LEU A 49 31.59 -6.28 -13.16
C LEU A 49 30.59 -7.46 -13.10
N GLN A 50 30.11 -7.78 -11.90
CA GLN A 50 28.98 -8.68 -11.70
C GLN A 50 27.66 -7.88 -11.75
N PRO A 51 26.92 -7.92 -12.89
CA PRO A 51 25.58 -7.38 -12.92
C PRO A 51 24.67 -8.22 -12.00
N ASN A 52 23.85 -7.58 -11.18
CA ASN A 52 22.84 -8.27 -10.37
C ASN A 52 21.70 -8.77 -11.28
N PRO A 53 21.62 -10.09 -11.58
CA PRO A 53 20.66 -10.61 -12.54
C PRO A 53 19.23 -10.47 -12.02
N ALA A 54 19.01 -10.73 -10.73
CA ALA A 54 17.71 -10.61 -10.08
C ALA A 54 17.14 -9.18 -10.15
N ALA A 55 17.99 -8.15 -9.96
CA ALA A 55 17.56 -6.76 -10.11
C ALA A 55 17.22 -6.41 -11.57
N TRP A 56 17.94 -7.01 -12.52
CA TRP A 56 17.67 -6.84 -13.95
C TRP A 56 16.39 -7.56 -14.39
N ASP A 57 16.16 -8.77 -13.90
CA ASP A 57 14.96 -9.57 -14.13
C ASP A 57 13.74 -8.89 -13.54
N LYS A 58 13.85 -8.37 -12.32
CA LYS A 58 12.80 -7.54 -11.71
C LYS A 58 12.51 -6.31 -12.56
N LYS A 59 13.54 -5.58 -13.00
CA LYS A 59 13.38 -4.40 -13.87
C LYS A 59 12.74 -4.76 -15.21
N LYS A 60 13.02 -5.95 -15.74
CA LYS A 60 12.43 -6.48 -16.97
C LYS A 60 10.96 -6.83 -16.75
N ALA A 61 10.64 -7.55 -15.68
CA ALA A 61 9.27 -7.85 -15.26
C ALA A 61 8.44 -6.57 -15.04
N ASP A 62 9.00 -5.57 -14.34
CA ASP A 62 8.34 -4.27 -14.12
C ASP A 62 8.10 -3.54 -15.45
N ARG A 63 9.05 -3.61 -16.38
CA ARG A 63 8.88 -3.04 -17.73
C ARG A 63 7.81 -3.78 -18.51
N ASP A 64 7.75 -5.10 -18.40
CA ASP A 64 6.77 -5.94 -19.09
C ASP A 64 5.36 -5.70 -18.54
N ALA A 65 5.23 -5.48 -17.23
CA ALA A 65 3.99 -5.12 -16.55
C ALA A 65 3.60 -3.63 -16.67
N GLY A 66 4.49 -2.78 -17.20
CA GLY A 66 4.23 -1.33 -17.31
C GLY A 66 4.37 -0.56 -15.98
N THR A 67 4.96 -1.15 -14.95
CA THR A 67 5.13 -0.58 -13.60
C THR A 67 6.46 0.18 -13.49
N ARG A 68 6.68 1.15 -14.37
CA ARG A 68 7.93 1.94 -14.37
C ARG A 68 7.96 2.96 -13.23
N PRO A 69 9.15 3.24 -12.66
CA PRO A 69 9.30 4.34 -11.71
C PRO A 69 9.00 5.69 -12.35
N LYS A 70 8.37 6.59 -11.58
CA LYS A 70 8.08 7.97 -12.01
C LYS A 70 9.36 8.71 -12.40
N THR A 71 9.36 9.28 -13.61
CA THR A 71 10.45 10.16 -14.07
C THR A 71 10.46 11.48 -13.28
N SER A 72 11.60 12.17 -13.25
CA SER A 72 11.71 13.48 -12.61
C SER A 72 10.74 14.51 -13.22
N GLY A 73 10.55 14.45 -14.54
CA GLY A 73 9.57 15.28 -15.25
C GLY A 73 8.13 15.00 -14.82
N ALA A 74 7.75 13.73 -14.67
CA ALA A 74 6.44 13.35 -14.15
C ALA A 74 6.23 13.90 -12.73
N ARG A 75 7.18 13.67 -11.81
CA ARG A 75 7.09 14.19 -10.44
C ARG A 75 6.97 15.72 -10.39
N LYS A 76 7.69 16.44 -11.25
CA LYS A 76 7.62 17.90 -11.34
C LYS A 76 6.23 18.37 -11.79
N ARG A 77 5.66 17.74 -12.82
CA ARG A 77 4.31 18.04 -13.33
C ARG A 77 3.24 17.73 -12.29
N GLU A 78 3.35 16.59 -11.61
CA GLU A 78 2.41 16.20 -10.54
C GLU A 78 2.49 17.19 -9.37
N LYS A 79 3.70 17.62 -8.98
CA LYS A 79 3.87 18.65 -7.95
C LYS A 79 3.27 20.01 -8.34
N SER A 80 3.34 20.40 -9.62
CA SER A 80 2.81 21.69 -10.07
C SER A 80 1.31 21.69 -10.31
N THR A 81 0.74 20.54 -10.71
CA THR A 81 -0.69 20.41 -11.06
C THR A 81 -1.53 19.77 -9.97
N GLY A 82 -0.91 19.09 -9.00
CA GLY A 82 -1.59 18.29 -7.97
C GLY A 82 -2.25 17.02 -8.51
N ILE A 83 -2.04 16.68 -9.79
CA ILE A 83 -2.73 15.60 -10.50
C ILE A 83 -1.68 14.58 -10.99
N GLU A 84 -1.95 13.29 -10.76
CA GLU A 84 -1.12 12.19 -11.25
C GLU A 84 -1.10 12.14 -12.79
N THR A 85 0.05 11.82 -13.38
CA THR A 85 0.15 11.69 -14.84
C THR A 85 -0.55 10.42 -15.34
N PHE A 86 -1.19 10.50 -16.52
CA PHE A 86 -1.91 9.36 -17.13
C PHE A 86 -1.10 8.06 -17.15
N GLU A 87 0.20 8.12 -17.49
CA GLU A 87 1.11 6.96 -17.48
C GLU A 87 1.15 6.20 -16.13
N HIS A 88 0.99 6.90 -15.00
CA HIS A 88 1.01 6.31 -13.67
C HIS A 88 -0.40 6.08 -13.08
N GLY A 89 -1.42 6.73 -13.61
CA GLY A 89 -2.82 6.54 -13.23
C GLY A 89 -3.56 5.44 -14.01
N ILE A 90 -2.90 4.69 -14.90
CA ILE A 90 -3.55 3.64 -15.72
C ILE A 90 -4.04 2.49 -14.81
N PRO A 91 -5.35 2.22 -14.73
CA PRO A 91 -5.90 1.12 -13.93
C PRO A 91 -5.45 -0.25 -14.44
N ALA A 92 -5.44 -1.25 -13.55
CA ALA A 92 -5.11 -2.62 -13.92
C ALA A 92 -6.13 -3.19 -14.93
N ALA A 93 -7.42 -2.91 -14.75
CA ALA A 93 -8.48 -3.32 -15.66
C ALA A 93 -8.24 -2.80 -17.08
N LEU A 94 -7.92 -1.50 -17.22
CA LEU A 94 -7.63 -0.89 -18.53
C LEU A 94 -6.39 -1.51 -19.19
N ARG A 95 -5.36 -1.88 -18.42
CA ARG A 95 -4.19 -2.60 -18.96
C ARG A 95 -4.56 -3.99 -19.48
N THR A 96 -5.44 -4.70 -18.78
CA THR A 96 -5.94 -6.00 -19.20
C THR A 96 -6.75 -5.88 -20.49
N SER A 97 -7.76 -5.00 -20.53
CA SER A 97 -8.58 -4.78 -21.74
C SER A 97 -7.74 -4.33 -22.94
N PHE A 98 -6.75 -3.46 -22.72
CA PHE A 98 -5.80 -3.06 -23.76
C PHE A 98 -4.99 -4.25 -24.27
N ALA A 99 -4.52 -5.12 -23.38
CA ALA A 99 -3.76 -6.31 -23.76
C ALA A 99 -4.61 -7.33 -24.56
N GLU A 100 -5.89 -7.48 -24.20
CA GLU A 100 -6.86 -8.32 -24.90
C GLU A 100 -7.19 -7.77 -26.29
N ALA A 101 -7.40 -6.45 -26.40
CA ALA A 101 -7.60 -5.78 -27.68
C ALA A 101 -6.41 -5.97 -28.63
N VAL A 102 -5.18 -5.78 -28.13
CA VAL A 102 -3.97 -6.04 -28.92
C VAL A 102 -3.84 -7.52 -29.29
N GLY A 103 -4.21 -8.45 -28.40
CA GLY A 103 -4.15 -9.88 -28.66
C GLY A 103 -5.17 -10.38 -29.68
N SER A 104 -6.27 -9.65 -29.86
CA SER A 104 -7.38 -10.02 -30.75
C SER A 104 -7.27 -9.36 -32.14
N ALA A 105 -6.51 -8.28 -32.26
CA ALA A 105 -6.29 -7.58 -33.52
C ALA A 105 -5.52 -8.46 -34.53
N ARG A 106 -5.85 -8.36 -35.82
CA ARG A 106 -5.16 -9.07 -36.90
C ARG A 106 -4.20 -8.16 -37.67
N ASP A 107 -4.57 -6.89 -37.81
CA ASP A 107 -3.79 -5.84 -38.48
C ASP A 107 -3.88 -4.51 -37.71
N TRP A 108 -3.28 -3.46 -38.25
CA TRP A 108 -3.29 -2.14 -37.62
C TRP A 108 -4.70 -1.53 -37.55
N GLN A 109 -5.54 -1.77 -38.56
CA GLN A 109 -6.90 -1.24 -38.66
C GLN A 109 -7.81 -1.89 -37.62
N ASP A 110 -7.74 -3.22 -37.48
CA ASP A 110 -8.41 -3.98 -36.43
C ASP A 110 -7.94 -3.53 -35.04
N LEU A 111 -6.63 -3.26 -34.87
CA LEU A 111 -6.12 -2.73 -33.61
C LEU A 111 -6.71 -1.34 -33.32
N HIS A 112 -6.69 -0.42 -34.29
CA HIS A 112 -7.21 0.93 -34.12
C HIS A 112 -8.70 0.92 -33.81
N THR A 113 -9.43 0.01 -34.45
CA THR A 113 -10.84 -0.32 -34.20
C THR A 113 -11.01 -0.75 -32.73
N LEU A 114 -10.39 -1.85 -32.32
CA LEU A 114 -10.53 -2.40 -30.96
C LEU A 114 -10.07 -1.42 -29.86
N LEU A 115 -9.02 -0.65 -30.10
CA LEU A 115 -8.59 0.40 -29.17
C LEU A 115 -9.55 1.58 -29.13
N GLY A 116 -10.22 1.87 -30.25
CA GLY A 116 -11.25 2.88 -30.31
C GLY A 116 -12.47 2.50 -29.48
N GLU A 117 -12.82 1.21 -29.44
CA GLU A 117 -13.83 0.69 -28.51
C GLU A 117 -13.46 0.86 -27.04
N LEU A 118 -12.18 1.10 -26.72
CA LEU A 118 -11.70 1.41 -25.36
C LEU A 118 -11.52 2.92 -25.13
N GLY A 119 -11.85 3.77 -26.10
CA GLY A 119 -11.62 5.22 -26.02
C GLY A 119 -10.15 5.62 -26.15
N LEU A 120 -9.29 4.76 -26.72
CA LEU A 120 -7.85 4.94 -26.79
C LEU A 120 -7.36 5.00 -28.23
N ARG A 121 -6.50 5.97 -28.56
CA ARG A 121 -5.83 6.04 -29.87
C ARG A 121 -4.37 5.66 -29.75
N TYR A 122 -3.93 4.70 -30.54
CA TYR A 122 -2.52 4.38 -30.70
C TYR A 122 -1.94 5.17 -31.88
N TYR A 123 -0.83 5.89 -31.65
CA TYR A 123 -0.17 6.63 -32.73
C TYR A 123 1.35 6.68 -32.58
N LYS A 124 2.04 6.81 -33.71
CA LYS A 124 3.50 6.95 -33.75
C LYS A 124 3.92 8.38 -33.39
N ALA A 125 4.91 8.50 -32.50
CA ALA A 125 5.46 9.77 -32.06
C ALA A 125 6.99 9.71 -32.04
N GLY A 126 7.62 10.22 -33.10
CA GLY A 126 9.06 10.08 -33.34
C GLY A 126 9.46 8.62 -33.48
N SER A 127 10.48 8.18 -32.72
CA SER A 127 10.94 6.79 -32.71
C SER A 127 10.13 5.86 -31.79
N GLY A 128 9.07 6.37 -31.14
CA GLY A 128 8.22 5.61 -30.23
C GLY A 128 6.75 5.62 -30.63
N ALA A 129 5.92 5.04 -29.76
CA ALA A 129 4.47 5.12 -29.85
C ALA A 129 3.87 5.69 -28.56
N ARG A 130 2.72 6.33 -28.73
CA ARG A 130 1.90 6.89 -27.66
C ARG A 130 0.48 6.35 -27.77
N ILE A 131 -0.16 6.30 -26.61
CA ILE A 131 -1.56 6.00 -26.47
C ILE A 131 -2.20 7.24 -25.85
N SER A 132 -3.09 7.89 -26.58
CA SER A 132 -3.87 9.03 -26.08
C SER A 132 -5.30 8.61 -25.77
N ILE A 133 -5.91 9.29 -24.81
CA ILE A 133 -7.36 9.23 -24.62
C ILE A 133 -8.00 10.05 -25.75
N LEU A 134 -9.02 9.49 -26.40
CA LEU A 134 -9.75 10.19 -27.46
C LEU A 134 -10.36 11.50 -26.94
N GLY A 135 -10.23 12.57 -27.73
CA GLY A 135 -10.66 13.92 -27.37
C GLY A 135 -9.91 14.54 -26.18
N SER A 136 -8.71 14.03 -25.89
CA SER A 136 -7.83 14.51 -24.83
C SER A 136 -6.42 14.80 -25.36
N ASP A 137 -5.73 15.78 -24.77
CA ASP A 137 -4.30 16.02 -25.02
C ASP A 137 -3.38 15.10 -24.19
N GLU A 138 -3.96 14.28 -23.31
CA GLU A 138 -3.21 13.32 -22.51
C GLU A 138 -2.78 12.12 -23.32
N PHE A 139 -1.56 11.69 -23.02
CA PHE A 139 -0.99 10.51 -23.60
C PHE A 139 -0.10 9.79 -22.58
N ALA A 140 -0.02 8.48 -22.73
CA ALA A 140 1.00 7.65 -22.13
C ALA A 140 1.89 7.10 -23.25
N LYS A 141 3.13 6.74 -22.92
CA LYS A 141 3.93 5.94 -23.84
C LYS A 141 3.27 4.58 -24.00
N ALA A 142 3.28 4.00 -25.20
CA ALA A 142 2.70 2.67 -25.37
C ALA A 142 3.37 1.61 -24.46
N SER A 143 4.67 1.76 -24.21
CA SER A 143 5.41 0.91 -23.27
C SER A 143 5.00 1.04 -21.79
N ALA A 144 4.13 1.99 -21.44
CA ALA A 144 3.55 2.13 -20.10
C ALA A 144 2.44 1.11 -19.82
N PHE A 145 1.75 0.64 -20.88
CA PHE A 145 0.81 -0.47 -20.78
C PHE A 145 1.53 -1.82 -20.70
N GLY A 146 2.81 -1.84 -21.08
CA GLY A 146 3.70 -3.01 -21.05
C GLY A 146 4.75 -2.91 -22.15
N SER A 147 5.95 -3.43 -21.90
CA SER A 147 7.08 -3.31 -22.84
C SER A 147 6.78 -3.90 -24.22
N LYS A 148 5.89 -4.89 -24.29
CA LYS A 148 5.48 -5.58 -25.52
C LYS A 148 4.73 -4.69 -26.50
N PHE A 149 4.11 -3.60 -26.02
CA PHE A 149 3.32 -2.69 -26.85
C PHE A 149 4.11 -1.52 -27.44
N SER A 150 5.44 -1.56 -27.38
CA SER A 150 6.27 -0.55 -28.05
C SER A 150 6.16 -0.65 -29.58
N ILE A 151 6.25 0.47 -30.30
CA ILE A 151 6.12 0.52 -31.77
C ILE A 151 6.92 -0.55 -32.49
N ARG A 152 8.20 -0.72 -32.13
CA ARG A 152 9.09 -1.72 -32.76
C ARG A 152 8.60 -3.15 -32.59
N LYS A 153 8.01 -3.48 -31.45
CA LYS A 153 7.48 -4.82 -31.18
C LYS A 153 6.12 -5.02 -31.84
N MET A 154 5.30 -3.97 -31.87
CA MET A 154 4.02 -3.99 -32.58
C MET A 154 4.22 -4.10 -34.10
N GLU A 155 5.21 -3.42 -34.67
CA GLU A 155 5.58 -3.53 -36.09
C GLU A 155 6.10 -4.94 -36.45
N VAL A 156 6.67 -5.68 -35.49
CA VAL A 156 7.03 -7.11 -35.69
C VAL A 156 5.79 -8.00 -35.74
N SER A 157 4.73 -7.66 -34.99
CA SER A 157 3.50 -8.45 -34.96
C SER A 157 2.55 -8.12 -36.13
N PHE A 158 2.42 -6.84 -36.49
CA PHE A 158 1.40 -6.34 -37.43
C PHE A 158 1.98 -5.82 -38.76
N GLY A 159 3.31 -5.78 -38.92
CA GLY A 159 3.95 -5.17 -40.09
C GLY A 159 4.18 -3.67 -39.93
N ALA A 160 4.53 -2.98 -41.03
CA ALA A 160 4.81 -1.54 -40.98
C ALA A 160 3.63 -0.75 -40.42
N TYR A 161 3.89 0.23 -39.55
CA TYR A 161 2.84 1.01 -38.90
C TYR A 161 1.94 1.73 -39.91
N GLU A 162 0.63 1.53 -39.75
CA GLU A 162 -0.42 2.24 -40.48
C GLU A 162 -1.20 3.13 -39.52
N ASP A 163 -1.46 4.38 -39.93
CA ASP A 163 -2.24 5.33 -39.12
C ASP A 163 -3.73 4.94 -39.15
N PRO A 164 -4.51 5.20 -38.08
CA PRO A 164 -5.95 5.03 -38.16
C PRO A 164 -6.49 5.89 -39.30
N GLY A 165 -7.12 5.26 -40.29
CA GLY A 165 -7.73 5.98 -41.42
C GLY A 165 -8.82 6.97 -40.99
N GLY A 166 -9.44 7.65 -41.96
CA GLY A 166 -10.33 8.79 -41.75
C GLY A 166 -11.67 8.52 -41.05
N ALA A 167 -12.00 7.28 -40.69
CA ALA A 167 -13.16 6.96 -39.88
C ALA A 167 -12.73 6.14 -38.67
N TYR A 168 -12.72 6.77 -37.50
CA TYR A 168 -12.52 6.06 -36.24
C TYR A 168 -13.89 5.49 -35.82
N ILE A 169 -13.98 4.40 -35.02
CA ILE A 169 -15.28 3.78 -34.63
C ILE A 169 -16.32 4.81 -34.15
N ASN A 170 -15.85 5.90 -33.56
CA ASN A 170 -16.69 6.99 -33.09
C ASN A 170 -17.55 7.66 -34.18
N ASP A 171 -17.18 7.54 -35.46
CA ASP A 171 -17.97 8.06 -36.58
C ASP A 171 -19.15 7.11 -36.97
N LEU A 172 -19.28 5.95 -36.31
CA LEU A 172 -20.31 4.92 -36.58
C LEU A 172 -21.36 4.80 -35.47
N LYS A 173 -21.49 5.79 -34.58
CA LYS A 173 -22.46 5.76 -33.48
C LYS A 173 -23.88 5.95 -33.96
N GLU A 174 -24.82 5.32 -33.25
CA GLU A 174 -26.23 5.69 -33.37
C GLU A 174 -26.47 7.08 -32.78
N ASP A 175 -27.33 7.86 -33.42
CA ASP A 175 -27.75 9.18 -32.94
C ASP A 175 -28.32 9.11 -31.52
N HIS A 176 -27.82 9.97 -30.62
CA HIS A 176 -28.35 10.09 -29.28
C HIS A 176 -29.78 10.61 -29.29
N LYS A 177 -30.70 9.87 -28.65
CA LYS A 177 -32.08 10.30 -28.40
C LYS A 177 -32.24 10.65 -26.93
N ASP A 178 -32.42 11.93 -26.62
CA ASP A 178 -32.71 12.40 -25.26
C ASP A 178 -34.02 11.78 -24.73
N ILE A 179 -33.95 10.84 -23.79
CA ILE A 179 -35.15 10.30 -23.12
C ILE A 179 -35.28 10.87 -21.70
N GLU A 180 -34.20 10.85 -20.94
CA GLU A 180 -34.19 11.27 -19.54
C GLU A 180 -32.99 12.16 -19.25
N SER A 181 -33.10 13.06 -18.28
CA SER A 181 -32.03 14.00 -17.98
C SER A 181 -31.95 14.40 -16.52
N ILE A 182 -30.74 14.81 -16.13
CA ILE A 182 -30.43 15.48 -14.87
C ILE A 182 -29.88 16.85 -15.19
N SER A 183 -30.37 17.87 -14.51
CA SER A 183 -29.78 19.21 -14.52
C SER A 183 -29.28 19.56 -13.13
N GLY A 184 -28.23 20.36 -13.04
CA GLY A 184 -27.68 20.75 -11.76
C GLY A 184 -27.27 22.21 -11.72
N VAL A 185 -27.26 22.74 -10.51
CA VAL A 185 -26.77 24.08 -10.21
C VAL A 185 -25.33 23.94 -9.73
N VAL A 186 -24.42 24.76 -10.24
CA VAL A 186 -23.03 24.82 -9.77
C VAL A 186 -22.95 25.87 -8.65
N TRP A 187 -22.16 25.62 -7.60
CA TRP A 187 -21.86 26.64 -6.60
C TRP A 187 -21.29 27.91 -7.28
N GLU A 188 -21.72 29.10 -6.85
CA GLU A 188 -21.22 30.37 -7.42
C GLU A 188 -19.68 30.48 -7.28
N GLU A 189 -19.13 29.97 -6.17
CA GLU A 189 -17.69 29.93 -5.91
C GLU A 189 -16.93 29.01 -6.89
N ASP A 190 -17.55 27.91 -7.33
CA ASP A 190 -16.98 26.94 -8.26
C ASP A 190 -17.30 27.25 -9.73
N ARG A 191 -18.20 28.20 -10.01
CA ARG A 191 -18.67 28.52 -11.37
C ARG A 191 -17.54 28.88 -12.32
N LYS A 192 -16.51 29.59 -11.83
CA LYS A 192 -15.31 29.98 -12.60
C LYS A 192 -14.37 28.78 -12.84
N ALA A 193 -14.30 27.83 -11.92
CA ALA A 193 -13.51 26.60 -12.07
C ALA A 193 -14.20 25.62 -13.04
N THR A 194 -15.52 25.46 -12.93
CA THR A 194 -16.34 24.56 -13.75
C THR A 194 -16.58 25.08 -15.18
N ALA A 195 -16.54 26.40 -15.39
CA ALA A 195 -16.57 27.03 -16.72
C ALA A 195 -15.32 26.73 -17.56
N SER A 196 -14.21 26.33 -16.94
CA SER A 196 -12.99 25.97 -17.66
C SER A 196 -13.16 24.60 -18.35
N SER A 197 -12.97 24.54 -19.66
CA SER A 197 -12.96 23.29 -20.45
C SER A 197 -11.95 22.27 -19.89
N ALA A 198 -10.92 22.75 -19.19
CA ALA A 198 -9.91 21.96 -18.50
C ALA A 198 -10.46 21.18 -17.29
N PHE A 199 -11.46 21.70 -16.57
CA PHE A 199 -12.09 21.00 -15.45
C PHE A 199 -12.92 19.80 -15.93
N LYS A 200 -13.70 19.95 -17.01
CA LYS A 200 -14.45 18.85 -17.64
C LYS A 200 -13.53 17.70 -18.07
N LEU A 201 -12.39 18.01 -18.68
CA LEU A 201 -11.36 17.03 -19.05
C LEU A 201 -10.70 16.36 -17.84
N THR A 202 -10.35 17.14 -16.81
CA THR A 202 -9.71 16.63 -15.57
C THR A 202 -10.66 15.73 -14.77
N LEU A 203 -11.94 16.05 -14.82
CA LEU A 203 -12.98 15.34 -14.10
C LEU A 203 -13.38 14.03 -14.80
N LEU A 204 -13.50 14.08 -16.11
CA LEU A 204 -13.70 12.91 -16.94
C LEU A 204 -12.47 11.98 -16.86
N ARG A 205 -11.25 12.53 -16.75
CA ARG A 205 -10.03 11.74 -16.41
C ARG A 205 -10.06 11.10 -15.02
N ARG A 206 -10.58 11.78 -13.98
CA ARG A 206 -10.81 11.18 -12.66
C ARG A 206 -11.84 10.04 -12.69
N ILE A 207 -12.75 10.11 -13.66
CA ILE A 207 -13.73 9.08 -14.00
C ILE A 207 -13.07 7.93 -14.78
N TYR A 208 -12.16 8.19 -15.74
CA TYR A 208 -11.48 7.16 -16.55
C TYR A 208 -10.39 6.34 -15.85
N CYS A 209 -9.82 6.83 -14.75
CA CYS A 209 -8.71 6.17 -14.06
C CYS A 209 -9.14 5.37 -12.82
N ASP A 210 -10.41 4.92 -12.74
CA ASP A 210 -10.97 4.16 -11.59
C ASP A 210 -10.80 4.84 -10.22
N LEU A 211 -10.46 6.13 -10.18
CA LEU A 211 -10.10 6.76 -8.92
C LEU A 211 -11.35 7.02 -8.05
N HIS A 212 -12.55 7.16 -8.64
CA HIS A 212 -13.78 7.51 -7.90
C HIS A 212 -15.10 7.00 -8.51
N LEU A 213 -15.07 6.10 -9.52
CA LEU A 213 -16.28 5.51 -10.11
C LEU A 213 -16.56 4.13 -9.52
N ASP A 214 -17.84 3.78 -9.40
CA ASP A 214 -18.23 2.44 -8.97
C ASP A 214 -17.69 1.42 -9.99
N PRO A 215 -16.99 0.34 -9.56
CA PRO A 215 -16.43 -0.66 -10.46
C PRO A 215 -17.44 -1.24 -11.45
N GLN A 216 -18.71 -1.39 -11.03
CA GLN A 216 -19.78 -1.90 -11.91
C GLN A 216 -20.09 -0.93 -13.06
N VAL A 217 -20.01 0.39 -12.79
CA VAL A 217 -20.20 1.41 -13.82
C VAL A 217 -19.01 1.44 -14.76
N SER A 218 -17.78 1.30 -14.23
CA SER A 218 -16.56 1.21 -15.04
C SER A 218 -16.61 0.03 -16.01
N GLU A 219 -17.06 -1.14 -15.54
CA GLU A 219 -17.27 -2.33 -16.38
C GLU A 219 -18.38 -2.18 -17.42
N ALA A 220 -19.40 -1.37 -17.13
CA ALA A 220 -20.54 -1.15 -18.03
C ALA A 220 -20.25 -0.15 -19.15
N ILE A 221 -19.25 0.73 -18.98
CA ILE A 221 -18.85 1.69 -20.02
C ILE A 221 -18.16 0.92 -21.15
N ARG A 222 -18.63 1.12 -22.39
CA ARG A 222 -17.98 0.63 -23.60
C ARG A 222 -16.84 1.57 -23.95
N PHE A 223 -17.17 2.82 -24.28
CA PHE A 223 -16.19 3.88 -24.57
C PHE A 223 -16.76 5.23 -24.20
N VAL A 224 -15.88 6.24 -24.18
CA VAL A 224 -16.31 7.64 -24.10
C VAL A 224 -15.66 8.47 -25.17
N ASP A 225 -16.49 9.28 -25.81
CA ASP A 225 -16.07 10.25 -26.79
C ASP A 225 -16.13 11.67 -26.25
N LEU A 226 -14.95 12.28 -26.18
CA LEU A 226 -14.77 13.67 -25.80
C LEU A 226 -14.62 14.61 -26.99
N GLN A 227 -14.52 14.08 -28.23
CA GLN A 227 -14.49 14.85 -29.47
C GLN A 227 -15.89 15.25 -29.93
N ASP A 228 -16.91 14.45 -29.57
CA ASP A 228 -18.30 14.83 -29.79
C ASP A 228 -18.60 16.15 -29.07
N VAL A 229 -19.38 16.99 -29.74
CA VAL A 229 -19.88 18.24 -29.20
C VAL A 229 -21.41 18.15 -29.21
N PRO A 230 -22.05 17.86 -28.06
CA PRO A 230 -21.52 17.62 -26.70
C PRO A 230 -20.83 16.25 -26.46
N PRO A 231 -19.91 16.14 -25.48
CA PRO A 231 -19.25 14.87 -25.13
C PRO A 231 -20.23 13.74 -24.76
N GLN A 232 -19.92 12.51 -25.14
CA GLN A 232 -20.81 11.35 -25.02
C GLN A 232 -20.11 10.11 -24.43
N ILE A 233 -20.70 9.52 -23.40
CA ILE A 233 -20.36 8.20 -22.86
C ILE A 233 -21.27 7.17 -23.51
N THR A 234 -20.71 6.06 -23.99
CA THR A 234 -21.48 4.93 -24.52
C THR A 234 -21.23 3.69 -23.66
N PHE A 235 -22.30 3.06 -23.19
CA PHE A 235 -22.28 1.83 -22.41
C PHE A 235 -22.29 0.59 -23.31
N ARG A 236 -21.93 -0.58 -22.78
CA ARG A 236 -21.85 -1.86 -23.55
C ARG A 236 -23.19 -2.31 -24.11
N ASP A 237 -24.28 -1.87 -23.50
CA ASP A 237 -25.65 -2.09 -23.94
C ASP A 237 -26.13 -1.03 -24.96
N ASN A 238 -25.19 -0.25 -25.53
CA ASN A 238 -25.36 0.87 -26.45
C ASN A 238 -26.19 2.04 -25.89
N VAL A 239 -26.41 2.10 -24.58
CA VAL A 239 -26.98 3.30 -23.97
C VAL A 239 -25.95 4.41 -24.03
N THR A 240 -26.42 5.63 -24.31
CA THR A 240 -25.56 6.80 -24.48
C THR A 240 -25.94 7.85 -23.45
N LEU A 241 -24.93 8.44 -22.83
CA LEU A 241 -25.05 9.53 -21.87
C LEU A 241 -24.29 10.73 -22.40
N VAL A 242 -24.99 11.83 -22.61
CA VAL A 242 -24.45 13.04 -23.22
C VAL A 242 -24.34 14.16 -22.20
N ASP A 243 -23.21 14.88 -22.24
CA ASP A 243 -22.89 15.98 -21.35
C ASP A 243 -23.02 17.36 -22.03
N HIS A 244 -24.13 18.05 -21.75
CA HIS A 244 -24.40 19.42 -22.24
C HIS A 244 -23.81 20.53 -21.35
N GLY A 245 -22.98 20.18 -20.36
CA GLY A 245 -22.41 21.09 -19.38
C GLY A 245 -23.25 21.16 -18.10
N ASN A 246 -24.35 21.91 -18.10
CA ASN A 246 -25.27 22.08 -16.96
C ASN A 246 -26.40 21.03 -16.92
N ARG A 247 -26.44 20.15 -17.91
CA ARG A 247 -27.41 19.08 -18.07
C ARG A 247 -26.71 17.83 -18.59
N LEU A 248 -27.08 16.66 -18.09
CA LEU A 248 -26.74 15.37 -18.69
C LEU A 248 -28.03 14.71 -19.19
N SER A 249 -28.00 14.12 -20.39
CA SER A 249 -29.10 13.34 -20.93
C SER A 249 -28.67 11.90 -21.18
N THR A 250 -29.60 10.95 -21.04
CA THR A 250 -29.39 9.54 -21.33
C THR A 250 -30.42 9.05 -22.36
N SER A 251 -30.00 8.12 -23.21
CA SER A 251 -30.88 7.44 -24.16
C SER A 251 -31.70 6.32 -23.53
N ARG A 252 -31.35 5.87 -22.32
CA ARG A 252 -32.15 4.91 -21.54
C ARG A 252 -31.85 5.00 -20.04
N SER A 253 -32.88 4.75 -19.24
CA SER A 253 -32.76 4.59 -17.79
C SER A 253 -32.19 3.20 -17.45
N THR A 254 -30.97 3.15 -16.95
CA THR A 254 -30.42 1.95 -16.30
C THR A 254 -29.81 2.35 -14.95
N ARG A 255 -29.50 1.37 -14.10
CA ARG A 255 -28.87 1.66 -12.81
C ARG A 255 -27.48 2.24 -13.02
N GLU A 256 -26.78 1.73 -14.02
CA GLU A 256 -25.43 2.12 -14.43
C GLU A 256 -25.43 3.57 -14.94
N THR A 257 -26.40 3.94 -15.77
CA THR A 257 -26.50 5.31 -16.32
C THR A 257 -26.85 6.32 -15.23
N ARG A 258 -27.78 6.00 -14.32
CA ARG A 258 -28.08 6.85 -13.15
C ARG A 258 -26.88 7.04 -12.24
N THR A 259 -26.17 5.96 -11.93
CA THR A 259 -24.98 6.01 -11.07
C THR A 259 -23.88 6.86 -11.72
N ALA A 260 -23.65 6.69 -13.03
CA ALA A 260 -22.73 7.53 -13.80
C ALA A 260 -23.14 9.01 -13.79
N MET A 261 -24.42 9.31 -14.03
CA MET A 261 -24.97 10.67 -13.99
C MET A 261 -24.72 11.35 -12.65
N ILE A 262 -24.97 10.66 -11.54
CA ILE A 262 -24.76 11.17 -10.18
C ILE A 262 -23.28 11.36 -9.89
N ALA A 263 -22.43 10.42 -10.32
CA ALA A 263 -20.98 10.54 -10.19
C ALA A 263 -20.47 11.77 -10.94
N ILE A 264 -20.90 11.98 -12.20
CA ILE A 264 -20.54 13.15 -13.00
C ILE A 264 -21.05 14.43 -12.36
N ALA A 265 -22.28 14.46 -11.86
CA ALA A 265 -22.86 15.63 -11.18
C ALA A 265 -22.03 16.07 -9.96
N LYS A 266 -21.68 15.14 -9.08
CA LYS A 266 -20.81 15.42 -7.92
C LYS A 266 -19.44 15.89 -8.33
N ALA A 267 -18.87 15.20 -9.30
CA ALA A 267 -17.56 15.48 -9.83
C ALA A 267 -17.55 16.93 -10.40
N LYS A 268 -18.65 17.37 -11.04
CA LYS A 268 -18.81 18.73 -11.55
C LYS A 268 -18.98 19.80 -10.47
N GLY A 269 -19.06 19.42 -9.20
CA GLY A 269 -19.34 20.32 -8.09
C GLY A 269 -20.77 20.85 -8.14
N TRP A 270 -21.72 20.07 -8.64
CA TRP A 270 -23.13 20.47 -8.58
C TRP A 270 -23.57 20.50 -7.11
N SER A 271 -24.15 21.64 -6.70
CA SER A 271 -24.66 21.88 -5.36
C SER A 271 -26.00 21.18 -5.13
N SER A 272 -26.79 21.08 -6.19
CA SER A 272 -28.08 20.39 -6.19
C SER A 272 -28.45 19.93 -7.60
N VAL A 273 -29.38 18.97 -7.65
CA VAL A 273 -29.82 18.36 -8.90
C VAL A 273 -31.33 18.27 -9.04
N LYS A 274 -31.80 18.34 -10.28
CA LYS A 274 -33.18 18.12 -10.69
C LYS A 274 -33.23 17.04 -11.76
N PHE A 275 -34.10 16.06 -11.58
CA PHE A 275 -34.32 14.98 -12.54
C PHE A 275 -35.53 15.29 -13.42
N THR A 276 -35.49 14.88 -14.68
CA THR A 276 -36.59 15.04 -15.64
C THR A 276 -36.64 13.82 -16.54
N GLY A 277 -37.78 13.13 -16.60
CA GLY A 277 -37.94 11.87 -17.33
C GLY A 277 -39.17 11.11 -16.87
N SER A 278 -39.14 9.79 -17.00
CA SER A 278 -40.22 8.93 -16.51
C SER A 278 -40.40 9.06 -14.98
N PRO A 279 -41.62 8.86 -14.43
CA PRO A 279 -41.86 8.93 -12.98
C PRO A 279 -40.96 7.98 -12.18
N ASP A 280 -40.73 6.77 -12.72
CA ASP A 280 -39.86 5.76 -12.11
C ASP A 280 -38.40 6.21 -12.10
N PHE A 281 -37.91 6.82 -13.18
CA PHE A 281 -36.57 7.40 -13.22
C PHE A 281 -36.41 8.53 -12.21
N VAL A 282 -37.34 9.49 -12.19
CA VAL A 282 -37.28 10.61 -11.24
C VAL A 282 -37.23 10.09 -9.81
N ARG A 283 -38.05 9.10 -9.47
CA ARG A 283 -38.06 8.48 -8.14
C ARG A 283 -36.74 7.77 -7.81
N LEU A 284 -36.28 6.86 -8.67
CA LEU A 284 -35.07 6.07 -8.42
C LEU A 284 -33.81 6.94 -8.40
N ALA A 285 -33.66 7.84 -9.38
CA ALA A 285 -32.50 8.71 -9.50
C ALA A 285 -32.41 9.71 -8.34
N SER A 286 -33.54 10.25 -7.88
CA SER A 286 -33.59 11.15 -6.72
C SER A 286 -33.15 10.46 -5.43
N LEU A 287 -33.64 9.24 -5.18
CA LEU A 287 -33.24 8.47 -4.00
C LEU A 287 -31.76 8.05 -4.06
N GLU A 288 -31.26 7.64 -5.23
CA GLU A 288 -29.85 7.32 -5.44
C GLU A 288 -28.96 8.55 -5.24
N ALA A 289 -29.36 9.73 -5.72
CA ALA A 289 -28.64 10.99 -5.54
C ALA A 289 -28.58 11.43 -4.06
N ALA A 290 -29.71 11.36 -3.35
CA ALA A 290 -29.76 11.65 -1.93
C ALA A 290 -28.91 10.66 -1.11
N ARG A 291 -28.91 9.37 -1.47
CA ARG A 291 -27.99 8.35 -0.91
C ARG A 291 -26.53 8.57 -1.32
N ALA A 292 -26.27 9.35 -2.34
CA ALA A 292 -24.93 9.79 -2.65
C ALA A 292 -24.56 11.05 -1.84
N GLY A 293 -25.51 11.72 -1.17
CA GLY A 293 -25.30 12.98 -0.46
C GLY A 293 -25.38 14.20 -1.38
N LEU A 294 -26.06 14.07 -2.52
CA LEU A 294 -26.31 15.16 -3.45
C LEU A 294 -27.74 15.70 -3.21
N PRO A 295 -27.91 16.99 -2.86
CA PRO A 295 -29.23 17.59 -2.68
C PRO A 295 -30.08 17.49 -3.93
N VAL A 296 -31.35 17.08 -3.77
CA VAL A 296 -32.31 16.93 -4.88
C VAL A 296 -33.41 17.96 -4.73
N HIS A 297 -33.83 18.57 -5.83
CA HIS A 297 -34.95 19.51 -5.86
C HIS A 297 -35.90 19.24 -7.02
N GLY A 298 -37.18 19.55 -6.82
CA GLY A 298 -38.21 19.45 -7.85
C GLY A 298 -38.63 18.02 -8.17
N ALA A 299 -38.39 17.08 -7.24
CA ALA A 299 -39.01 15.76 -7.25
C ALA A 299 -40.47 15.86 -6.72
N PRO A 300 -41.33 14.87 -7.01
CA PRO A 300 -42.65 14.77 -6.39
C PRO A 300 -42.56 14.79 -4.86
N ASP A 301 -43.56 15.37 -4.17
CA ASP A 301 -43.51 15.65 -2.73
C ASP A 301 -43.19 14.42 -1.86
N ASP A 302 -43.71 13.24 -2.23
CA ASP A 302 -43.45 11.97 -1.53
C ASP A 302 -42.00 11.50 -1.66
N VAL A 303 -41.37 11.76 -2.80
CA VAL A 303 -39.97 11.45 -3.09
C VAL A 303 -39.06 12.50 -2.46
N GLN A 304 -39.42 13.77 -2.54
CA GLN A 304 -38.67 14.89 -1.97
C GLN A 304 -38.52 14.70 -0.46
N ALA A 305 -39.60 14.39 0.26
CA ALA A 305 -39.56 14.11 1.70
C ALA A 305 -38.63 12.93 2.06
N GLN A 306 -38.57 11.89 1.23
CA GLN A 306 -37.66 10.76 1.43
C GLN A 306 -36.19 11.16 1.18
N CYS A 307 -35.93 11.96 0.15
CA CYS A 307 -34.60 12.49 -0.14
C CYS A 307 -34.09 13.36 1.01
N ASP A 308 -34.92 14.26 1.52
CA ASP A 308 -34.58 15.17 2.62
C ASP A 308 -34.28 14.38 3.89
N ALA A 309 -35.10 13.38 4.25
CA ALA A 309 -34.85 12.51 5.39
C ALA A 309 -33.55 11.69 5.27
N ILE A 310 -33.16 11.28 4.05
CA ILE A 310 -31.88 10.60 3.80
C ILE A 310 -30.71 11.58 4.01
N LEU A 311 -30.83 12.81 3.50
CA LEU A 311 -29.79 13.84 3.63
C LEU A 311 -29.61 14.27 5.07
N GLU A 312 -30.70 14.55 5.81
CA GLU A 312 -30.65 14.89 7.24
C GLU A 312 -29.97 13.81 8.07
N ARG A 313 -30.30 12.53 7.83
CA ARG A 313 -29.67 11.41 8.53
C ARG A 313 -28.16 11.39 8.29
N ARG A 314 -27.71 11.67 7.06
CA ARG A 314 -26.28 11.76 6.74
C ARG A 314 -25.62 12.94 7.40
N GLU A 315 -26.24 14.12 7.37
CA GLU A 315 -25.70 15.30 8.05
C GLU A 315 -25.54 15.07 9.55
N CYS A 316 -26.52 14.46 10.20
CA CYS A 316 -26.41 14.08 11.61
C CYS A 316 -25.26 13.11 11.87
N GLN A 317 -25.08 12.10 11.02
CA GLN A 317 -23.95 11.17 11.12
C GLN A 317 -22.61 11.89 10.92
N GLN A 318 -22.52 12.75 9.91
CA GLN A 318 -21.31 13.51 9.61
C GLN A 318 -20.94 14.47 10.75
N ARG A 319 -21.90 15.22 11.28
CA ARG A 319 -21.69 16.09 12.45
C ARG A 319 -21.21 15.30 13.67
N ARG A 320 -21.73 14.09 13.88
CA ARG A 320 -21.28 13.21 14.96
C ARG A 320 -19.82 12.77 14.76
N ILE A 321 -19.46 12.33 13.56
CA ILE A 321 -18.08 11.94 13.21
C ILE A 321 -17.13 13.13 13.38
N GLU A 322 -17.52 14.33 12.95
CA GLU A 322 -16.71 15.54 13.09
C GLU A 322 -16.59 16.00 14.55
N ALA A 323 -17.63 15.82 15.36
CA ALA A 323 -17.55 16.06 16.79
C ALA A 323 -16.59 15.07 17.46
N GLU A 324 -16.70 13.78 17.15
CA GLU A 324 -15.80 12.73 17.64
C GLU A 324 -14.35 13.02 17.23
N ALA A 325 -14.09 13.36 15.96
CA ALA A 325 -12.77 13.73 15.46
C ALA A 325 -12.20 14.95 16.19
N ARG A 326 -13.00 16.01 16.39
CA ARG A 326 -12.57 17.20 17.15
C ARG A 326 -12.26 16.87 18.60
N THR A 327 -13.06 16.02 19.25
CA THR A 327 -12.78 15.59 20.63
C THR A 327 -11.49 14.77 20.72
N ALA A 328 -11.23 13.89 19.76
CA ALA A 328 -10.01 13.11 19.70
C ALA A 328 -8.78 13.99 19.43
N GLU A 329 -8.89 14.98 18.55
CA GLU A 329 -7.83 15.95 18.29
C GLU A 329 -7.52 16.79 19.52
N LYS A 330 -8.55 17.28 20.21
CA LYS A 330 -8.39 18.03 21.47
C LYS A 330 -7.70 17.19 22.54
N ALA A 331 -8.13 15.94 22.74
CA ALA A 331 -7.50 15.03 23.70
C ALA A 331 -6.04 14.74 23.34
N ALA A 332 -5.70 14.62 22.06
CA ALA A 332 -4.33 14.45 21.61
C ALA A 332 -3.47 15.70 21.89
N GLN A 333 -4.02 16.90 21.67
CA GLN A 333 -3.34 18.16 21.98
C GLN A 333 -3.12 18.34 23.49
N GLU A 334 -4.12 18.02 24.31
CA GLU A 334 -4.01 18.02 25.78
C GLU A 334 -2.93 17.04 26.26
N ALA A 335 -2.90 15.81 25.72
CA ALA A 335 -1.87 14.83 26.06
C ALA A 335 -0.44 15.27 25.65
N ILE A 336 -0.30 16.01 24.54
CA ILE A 336 0.98 16.61 24.14
C ILE A 336 1.38 17.71 25.12
N ALA A 337 0.43 18.58 25.52
CA ALA A 337 0.70 19.66 26.47
C ALA A 337 1.11 19.13 27.86
N ASP A 338 0.41 18.12 28.38
CA ASP A 338 0.73 17.48 29.66
C ASP A 338 2.13 16.86 29.63
N ARG A 339 2.50 16.23 28.49
CA ARG A 339 3.84 15.68 28.28
C ARG A 339 4.90 16.77 28.27
N ASP A 340 4.68 17.86 27.55
CA ASP A 340 5.63 18.97 27.48
C ASP A 340 5.82 19.60 28.87
N GLN A 341 4.77 19.67 29.69
CA GLN A 341 4.85 20.12 31.08
C GLN A 341 5.68 19.15 31.94
N ALA A 342 5.49 17.84 31.79
CA ALA A 342 6.29 16.82 32.49
C ALA A 342 7.78 16.89 32.11
N ILE A 343 8.10 17.10 30.82
CA ILE A 343 9.48 17.27 30.35
C ILE A 343 10.12 18.49 31.02
N ARG A 344 9.43 19.64 31.03
CA ARG A 344 9.94 20.85 31.68
C ARG A 344 10.18 20.67 33.18
N GLY A 345 9.28 19.95 33.86
CA GLY A 345 9.44 19.63 35.28
C GLY A 345 10.70 18.80 35.55
N ASN A 346 10.94 17.78 34.72
CA ASN A 346 12.09 16.90 34.87
C ASN A 346 13.41 17.58 34.50
N ASP A 347 13.41 18.46 33.50
CA ASP A 347 14.58 19.26 33.15
C ASP A 347 14.94 20.25 34.26
N ALA A 348 13.95 20.85 34.93
CA ALA A 348 14.17 21.71 36.09
C ALA A 348 14.77 20.93 37.27
N GLU A 349 14.24 19.74 37.58
CA GLU A 349 14.77 18.90 38.67
C GLU A 349 16.21 18.42 38.39
N ARG A 350 16.53 18.11 37.12
CA ARG A 350 17.91 17.81 36.71
C ARG A 350 18.83 19.00 36.83
N ALA A 351 18.37 20.19 36.43
CA ALA A 351 19.14 21.43 36.57
C ALA A 351 19.47 21.69 38.06
N ASP A 352 18.49 21.58 38.94
CA ASP A 352 18.70 21.73 40.40
C ASP A 352 19.67 20.68 40.95
N ALA A 353 19.57 19.43 40.50
CA ALA A 353 20.50 18.36 40.88
C ALA A 353 21.93 18.61 40.36
N THR A 354 22.07 19.22 39.16
CA THR A 354 23.39 19.60 38.64
C THR A 354 24.04 20.69 39.47
N VAL A 355 23.29 21.74 39.82
CA VAL A 355 23.75 22.85 40.68
C VAL A 355 24.21 22.31 42.05
N ARG A 356 23.40 21.46 42.69
CA ARG A 356 23.76 20.87 44.00
C ARG A 356 25.04 20.01 43.96
N LEU A 357 25.29 19.28 42.87
CA LEU A 357 26.55 18.53 42.75
C LEU A 357 27.73 19.49 42.51
N GLU A 358 27.56 20.53 41.69
CA GLU A 358 28.60 21.53 41.46
C GLU A 358 28.99 22.24 42.75
N GLU A 359 28.02 22.68 43.56
CA GLU A 359 28.26 23.26 44.88
C GLU A 359 29.03 22.31 45.80
N LYS A 360 28.63 21.04 45.88
CA LYS A 360 29.26 20.05 46.78
C LYS A 360 30.61 19.53 46.30
N THR A 361 30.88 19.54 45.00
CA THR A 361 32.17 19.08 44.43
C THR A 361 33.14 20.22 44.16
N ALA A 362 32.72 21.47 44.28
CA ALA A 362 33.53 22.66 44.03
C ALA A 362 34.84 22.67 44.83
N GLU A 363 34.79 22.34 46.13
CA GLU A 363 35.97 22.32 46.99
C GLU A 363 36.96 21.22 46.57
N ALA A 364 36.49 20.00 46.32
CA ALA A 364 37.33 18.90 45.86
C ALA A 364 37.98 19.20 44.49
N ARG A 365 37.26 19.88 43.59
CA ARG A 365 37.77 20.32 42.29
C ARG A 365 38.78 21.46 42.40
N ALA A 366 38.53 22.44 43.28
CA ALA A 366 39.48 23.51 43.55
C ALA A 366 40.81 22.97 44.09
N VAL A 367 40.76 21.93 44.93
CA VAL A 367 41.96 21.20 45.40
C VAL A 367 42.66 20.49 44.24
N LEU A 368 41.94 19.82 43.34
CA LEU A 368 42.52 19.17 42.16
C LEU A 368 43.21 20.16 41.21
N ASP A 369 42.59 21.32 40.97
CA ASP A 369 43.14 22.38 40.12
C ASP A 369 44.38 23.01 40.76
N ALA A 370 44.37 23.26 42.08
CA ALA A 370 45.53 23.79 42.80
C ALA A 370 46.74 22.84 42.79
N ILE A 371 46.52 21.51 42.75
CA ILE A 371 47.60 20.52 42.66
C ILE A 371 48.26 20.50 41.26
N GLY A 372 47.51 20.84 40.20
CA GLY A 372 48.00 20.89 38.81
C GLY A 372 48.41 19.52 38.22
N SER A 373 48.96 19.51 36.99
CA SER A 373 49.18 18.30 36.17
C SER A 373 50.56 17.61 36.31
N GLY A 374 51.45 18.10 37.18
CA GLY A 374 52.83 17.60 37.29
C GLY A 374 52.97 16.14 37.77
N ARG A 375 53.92 15.38 37.20
CA ARG A 375 54.17 13.96 37.55
C ARG A 375 55.12 13.81 38.74
N ASP A 376 54.69 14.24 39.92
CA ASP A 376 55.40 14.03 41.20
C ASP A 376 54.61 13.04 42.10
N PRO A 377 55.27 12.13 42.86
CA PRO A 377 54.59 11.12 43.67
C PRO A 377 53.67 11.71 44.73
N VAL A 378 54.07 12.81 45.37
CA VAL A 378 53.28 13.47 46.44
C VAL A 378 52.03 14.11 45.85
N ARG A 379 52.17 14.82 44.72
CA ARG A 379 51.03 15.37 43.97
C ARG A 379 50.07 14.27 43.49
N THR A 380 50.61 13.11 43.10
CA THR A 380 49.81 11.98 42.65
C THR A 380 49.00 11.36 43.78
N ALA A 381 49.58 11.22 44.97
CA ALA A 381 48.87 10.77 46.17
C ALA A 381 47.75 11.74 46.57
N LEU A 382 48.01 13.05 46.58
CA LEU A 382 47.01 14.08 46.91
C LEU A 382 45.85 14.12 45.90
N ARG A 383 46.10 13.96 44.59
CA ARG A 383 45.02 13.82 43.59
C ARG A 383 44.20 12.56 43.80
N THR A 384 44.82 11.47 44.25
CA THR A 384 44.11 10.21 44.48
C THR A 384 43.12 10.37 45.63
N VAL A 385 43.53 11.05 46.71
CA VAL A 385 42.64 11.38 47.84
C VAL A 385 41.54 12.35 47.42
N ALA A 386 41.86 13.44 46.72
CA ALA A 386 40.87 14.40 46.27
C ALA A 386 39.85 13.79 45.28
N ARG A 387 40.29 12.88 44.39
CA ARG A 387 39.39 12.10 43.51
C ARG A 387 38.55 11.09 44.27
N ALA A 388 39.09 10.47 45.32
CA ALA A 388 38.33 9.56 46.17
C ALA A 388 37.23 10.31 46.93
N GLU A 389 37.52 11.53 47.39
CA GLU A 389 36.56 12.41 48.04
C GLU A 389 35.48 12.92 47.08
N GLU A 390 35.85 13.37 45.88
CA GLU A 390 34.89 13.73 44.82
C GLU A 390 33.98 12.54 44.47
N LYS A 391 34.54 11.32 44.40
CA LYS A 391 33.76 10.07 44.21
C LYS A 391 32.80 9.81 45.36
N ARG A 392 33.21 10.01 46.62
CA ARG A 392 32.36 9.80 47.80
C ARG A 392 31.19 10.79 47.80
N ILE A 393 31.47 12.07 47.58
CA ILE A 393 30.46 13.13 47.51
C ILE A 393 29.47 12.87 46.36
N THR A 394 29.98 12.43 45.20
CA THR A 394 29.13 12.07 44.05
C THR A 394 28.26 10.84 44.33
N ALA A 395 28.76 9.87 45.11
CA ALA A 395 28.01 8.65 45.47
C ALA A 395 26.95 8.88 46.57
N GLU A 396 27.13 9.87 47.44
CA GLU A 396 26.15 10.26 48.47
C GLU A 396 24.97 11.07 47.91
N LEU A 397 25.12 11.63 46.71
CA LEU A 397 24.04 12.35 46.03
C LEU A 397 23.15 11.39 45.23
N LEU A 398 21.84 11.66 45.26
CA LEU A 398 20.89 10.96 44.39
C LEU A 398 21.33 11.08 42.94
N ASP A 399 21.23 9.97 42.22
CA ASP A 399 21.63 9.89 40.83
C ASP A 399 20.88 10.96 40.01
N ARG A 400 21.62 11.84 39.31
CA ARG A 400 21.09 12.96 38.49
C ARG A 400 20.07 12.53 37.44
N ARG A 401 20.03 11.22 37.21
CA ARG A 401 19.21 10.48 36.27
C ARG A 401 17.82 10.19 36.82
N THR A 402 17.64 10.37 38.12
CA THR A 402 16.42 10.07 38.87
C THR A 402 15.68 11.37 39.10
N VAL A 403 14.46 11.45 38.58
CA VAL A 403 13.51 12.55 38.80
C VAL A 403 12.31 12.00 39.57
N SER A 404 11.67 12.86 40.36
CA SER A 404 10.58 12.49 41.28
C SER A 404 9.34 12.00 40.52
N THR A 405 9.08 12.55 39.34
CA THR A 405 7.98 12.15 38.45
C THR A 405 8.47 11.96 37.01
N PRO A 406 9.10 10.82 36.68
CA PRO A 406 9.69 10.61 35.37
C PRO A 406 8.63 10.74 34.27
N GLN A 407 9.02 11.41 33.17
CA GLN A 407 8.11 11.65 32.07
C GLN A 407 7.60 10.31 31.55
N PRO A 408 6.30 10.19 31.24
CA PRO A 408 5.80 8.99 30.61
C PRO A 408 6.58 8.76 29.31
N ALA A 409 7.11 7.55 29.14
CA ALA A 409 7.93 7.21 27.97
C ALA A 409 7.18 7.57 26.68
N PRO A 410 7.88 7.96 25.59
CA PRO A 410 7.23 8.26 24.31
C PRO A 410 6.30 7.14 23.81
N ASP A 411 6.56 5.92 24.27
CA ASP A 411 5.86 4.70 23.92
C ASP A 411 4.91 4.19 25.03
N ALA A 412 4.76 4.89 26.16
CA ALA A 412 3.85 4.49 27.24
C ALA A 412 2.38 4.44 26.74
N ASP A 413 2.04 5.28 25.76
CA ASP A 413 0.72 5.27 25.10
C ASP A 413 0.62 4.36 23.85
N ARG A 414 1.68 3.60 23.52
CA ARG A 414 1.54 2.40 22.66
C ARG A 414 0.84 1.25 23.37
N GLY A 415 0.24 1.49 24.54
CA GLY A 415 -0.89 0.73 25.03
C GLY A 415 -1.99 0.56 23.99
N SER A 416 -2.07 1.38 22.93
CA SER A 416 -2.99 1.16 21.81
C SER A 416 -2.39 0.35 20.65
N VAL A 417 -1.14 0.56 20.23
CA VAL A 417 -0.56 -0.14 19.04
C VAL A 417 -0.06 -1.54 19.39
N SER A 418 0.55 -1.73 20.56
CA SER A 418 0.94 -3.06 21.05
C SER A 418 -0.28 -3.88 21.45
N LYS A 419 -1.33 -3.24 21.98
CA LYS A 419 -2.63 -3.87 22.22
C LYS A 419 -3.36 -4.16 20.91
N LYS A 420 -3.32 -3.29 19.90
CA LYS A 420 -3.83 -3.57 18.54
C LYS A 420 -3.07 -4.72 17.87
N ARG A 421 -1.73 -4.78 17.98
CA ARG A 421 -0.92 -5.90 17.48
C ARG A 421 -1.17 -7.18 18.27
N ARG A 422 -1.39 -7.11 19.58
CA ARG A 422 -1.75 -8.26 20.41
C ARG A 422 -3.17 -8.73 20.13
N ILE A 423 -4.14 -7.84 19.96
CA ILE A 423 -5.52 -8.15 19.55
C ILE A 423 -5.53 -8.69 18.12
N ALA A 424 -4.74 -8.15 17.21
CA ALA A 424 -4.60 -8.67 15.85
C ALA A 424 -3.90 -10.04 15.84
N ARG A 425 -2.87 -10.24 16.67
CA ARG A 425 -2.19 -11.54 16.81
C ARG A 425 -3.10 -12.58 17.46
N VAL A 426 -3.78 -12.23 18.55
CA VAL A 426 -4.80 -13.08 19.20
C VAL A 426 -5.97 -13.33 18.24
N GLY A 427 -6.36 -12.34 17.44
CA GLY A 427 -7.34 -12.48 16.37
C GLY A 427 -6.88 -13.46 15.29
N GLN A 428 -5.63 -13.35 14.83
CA GLN A 428 -5.02 -14.28 13.86
C GLN A 428 -4.84 -15.69 14.44
N GLU A 429 -4.45 -15.82 15.70
CA GLU A 429 -4.31 -17.10 16.40
C GLU A 429 -5.68 -17.74 16.64
N ASN A 430 -6.70 -16.96 17.03
CA ASN A 430 -8.08 -17.43 17.14
C ASN A 430 -8.65 -17.82 15.77
N ASP A 431 -8.34 -17.07 14.72
CA ASP A 431 -8.74 -17.35 13.34
C ASP A 431 -8.11 -18.66 12.86
N HIS A 432 -6.82 -18.86 13.14
CA HIS A 432 -6.09 -20.07 12.81
C HIS A 432 -6.63 -21.28 13.58
N GLN A 433 -6.85 -21.14 14.89
CA GLN A 433 -7.44 -22.20 15.72
C GLN A 433 -8.87 -22.55 15.28
N GLU A 434 -9.67 -21.56 14.90
CA GLU A 434 -11.02 -21.79 14.39
C GLU A 434 -10.98 -22.54 13.05
N LEU A 435 -10.13 -22.12 12.11
CA LEU A 435 -9.95 -22.81 10.83
C LEU A 435 -9.41 -24.24 11.01
N ASP A 436 -8.52 -24.48 11.97
CA ASP A 436 -8.02 -25.82 12.25
C ASP A 436 -9.09 -26.71 12.87
N ARG A 437 -9.94 -26.17 13.76
CA ARG A 437 -11.12 -26.90 14.26
C ARG A 437 -12.11 -27.21 13.14
N MET A 438 -12.37 -26.25 12.25
CA MET A 438 -13.21 -26.46 11.07
C MET A 438 -12.63 -27.57 10.17
N ARG A 439 -11.32 -27.58 9.94
CA ARG A 439 -10.63 -28.62 9.14
C ARG A 439 -10.67 -30.01 9.80
N ALA A 440 -10.77 -30.06 11.12
CA ALA A 440 -10.86 -31.29 11.90
C ALA A 440 -12.30 -31.85 11.98
N VAL A 441 -13.32 -31.09 11.54
CA VAL A 441 -14.70 -31.58 11.44
C VAL A 441 -14.73 -32.80 10.53
N HIS A 442 -15.43 -33.83 10.99
CA HIS A 442 -15.51 -35.10 10.28
C HIS A 442 -16.23 -34.90 8.93
N ILE A 443 -15.65 -35.45 7.86
CA ILE A 443 -16.15 -35.22 6.49
C ILE A 443 -17.60 -35.71 6.26
N ASP A 444 -18.07 -36.70 7.03
CA ASP A 444 -19.48 -37.15 7.01
C ASP A 444 -20.47 -36.00 7.27
N GLU A 445 -20.14 -35.09 8.20
CA GLU A 445 -21.02 -33.99 8.59
C GLU A 445 -21.22 -32.97 7.47
N ILE A 446 -20.18 -32.76 6.67
CA ILE A 446 -20.19 -31.81 5.55
C ILE A 446 -20.85 -32.46 4.33
N THR A 447 -20.47 -33.70 4.04
CA THR A 447 -21.02 -34.48 2.92
C THR A 447 -22.52 -34.73 3.07
N ALA A 448 -23.02 -35.04 4.27
CA ALA A 448 -24.45 -35.20 4.54
C ALA A 448 -25.24 -33.92 4.24
N ARG A 449 -24.71 -32.75 4.60
CA ARG A 449 -25.34 -31.43 4.32
C ARG A 449 -25.26 -31.03 2.85
N GLY A 450 -24.20 -31.45 2.16
CA GLY A 450 -24.06 -31.28 0.70
C GLY A 450 -24.86 -32.28 -0.13
N GLY A 451 -25.66 -33.17 0.49
CA GLY A 451 -26.45 -34.18 -0.22
C GLY A 451 -25.63 -35.33 -0.81
N TRP A 452 -24.41 -35.56 -0.31
CA TRP A 452 -23.55 -36.65 -0.71
C TRP A 452 -23.86 -37.91 0.11
N SER A 453 -24.00 -39.05 -0.58
CA SER A 453 -24.25 -40.35 0.04
C SER A 453 -22.96 -41.13 0.19
N TYR A 454 -22.71 -41.67 1.38
CA TYR A 454 -21.54 -42.53 1.63
C TYR A 454 -21.66 -43.83 0.84
N ALA A 455 -20.63 -44.16 0.05
CA ALA A 455 -20.55 -45.36 -0.75
C ALA A 455 -19.44 -46.27 -0.19
N PRO A 456 -19.78 -47.37 0.52
CA PRO A 456 -18.78 -48.25 1.15
C PRO A 456 -17.92 -49.05 0.16
N LYS A 457 -18.30 -49.12 -1.12
CA LYS A 457 -17.63 -49.95 -2.12
C LYS A 457 -16.38 -49.25 -2.67
N HIS A 458 -15.23 -49.60 -2.11
CA HIS A 458 -13.92 -49.33 -2.70
C HIS A 458 -13.68 -50.28 -3.89
N LYS A 459 -13.59 -49.77 -5.13
CA LYS A 459 -13.17 -50.59 -6.29
C LYS A 459 -11.68 -50.95 -6.28
N ASP A 460 -10.89 -50.20 -5.52
CA ASP A 460 -9.44 -50.37 -5.42
C ASP A 460 -9.14 -51.08 -4.08
N GLY A 461 -8.69 -52.33 -4.11
CA GLY A 461 -8.57 -53.28 -2.98
C GLY A 461 -7.63 -52.90 -1.82
N HIS A 462 -7.86 -51.75 -1.18
CA HIS A 462 -7.16 -51.29 0.02
C HIS A 462 -7.77 -51.87 1.31
N LYS A 463 -6.91 -52.16 2.30
CA LYS A 463 -7.27 -52.68 3.63
C LYS A 463 -7.78 -51.60 4.59
N ASP A 464 -8.85 -50.88 4.23
CA ASP A 464 -9.60 -50.02 5.17
C ASP A 464 -11.12 -50.26 5.05
N PRO A 465 -11.60 -51.45 5.46
CA PRO A 465 -13.01 -51.82 5.32
C PRO A 465 -13.96 -51.00 6.21
N GLN A 466 -13.44 -50.26 7.18
CA GLN A 466 -14.23 -49.39 8.07
C GLN A 466 -14.20 -47.91 7.62
N GLY A 467 -13.43 -47.56 6.59
CA GLY A 467 -13.30 -46.19 6.08
C GLY A 467 -12.72 -45.21 7.11
N ARG A 468 -11.78 -45.65 7.95
CA ARG A 468 -11.18 -44.81 9.00
C ARG A 468 -10.25 -43.73 8.44
N ASP A 469 -9.56 -44.03 7.36
CA ASP A 469 -8.57 -43.16 6.73
C ASP A 469 -8.97 -42.76 5.31
N ARG A 470 -9.87 -43.51 4.67
CA ARG A 470 -10.37 -43.19 3.32
C ARG A 470 -11.85 -43.47 3.15
N ARG A 471 -12.58 -42.49 2.61
CA ARG A 471 -14.03 -42.57 2.38
C ARG A 471 -14.38 -42.12 0.97
N THR A 472 -15.44 -42.68 0.41
CA THR A 472 -15.94 -42.30 -0.93
C THR A 472 -17.39 -41.88 -0.81
N TYR A 473 -17.74 -40.76 -1.43
CA TYR A 473 -19.10 -40.26 -1.46
C TYR A 473 -19.56 -40.00 -2.89
N VAL A 474 -20.86 -40.18 -3.12
CA VAL A 474 -21.50 -40.06 -4.42
C VAL A 474 -22.70 -39.12 -4.31
N ARG A 475 -22.82 -38.21 -5.28
CA ARG A 475 -23.98 -37.31 -5.44
C ARG A 475 -24.34 -37.25 -6.91
N GLY A 476 -25.46 -37.85 -7.28
CA GLY A 476 -25.83 -38.03 -8.69
C GLY A 476 -24.74 -38.82 -9.46
N GLY A 477 -24.20 -38.23 -10.53
CA GLY A 477 -23.11 -38.79 -11.33
C GLY A 477 -21.70 -38.40 -10.87
N GLU A 478 -21.56 -37.66 -9.78
CA GLU A 478 -20.26 -37.21 -9.25
C GLU A 478 -19.77 -38.09 -8.10
N THR A 479 -18.46 -38.24 -7.98
CA THR A 479 -17.85 -39.03 -6.91
C THR A 479 -16.64 -38.30 -6.35
N ILE A 480 -16.63 -38.12 -5.03
CA ILE A 480 -15.51 -37.56 -4.28
C ILE A 480 -14.84 -38.65 -3.44
N LYS A 481 -13.51 -38.63 -3.40
CA LYS A 481 -12.69 -39.46 -2.51
C LYS A 481 -12.13 -38.57 -1.40
N ALA A 482 -12.42 -38.90 -0.16
CA ALA A 482 -11.93 -38.25 1.03
C ALA A 482 -10.81 -39.09 1.66
N THR A 483 -9.69 -38.46 1.98
CA THR A 483 -8.55 -39.10 2.66
C THR A 483 -8.16 -38.28 3.88
N ARG A 484 -7.94 -38.96 5.00
CA ARG A 484 -7.51 -38.33 6.23
C ARG A 484 -6.00 -38.07 6.19
N LYS A 485 -5.59 -36.84 6.50
CA LYS A 485 -4.19 -36.44 6.71
C LYS A 485 -4.04 -35.84 8.11
N GLY A 486 -3.59 -36.65 9.06
CA GLY A 486 -3.51 -36.26 10.46
C GLY A 486 -4.91 -36.04 11.07
N ALA A 487 -5.15 -34.86 11.63
CA ALA A 487 -6.44 -34.49 12.20
C ALA A 487 -7.46 -34.00 11.15
N ALA A 488 -7.04 -33.69 9.92
CA ALA A 488 -7.89 -33.08 8.89
C ALA A 488 -8.25 -34.05 7.77
N TRP A 489 -9.37 -33.78 7.10
CA TRP A 489 -9.82 -34.50 5.91
C TRP A 489 -9.57 -33.68 4.64
N ILE A 490 -9.03 -34.33 3.62
CA ILE A 490 -8.81 -33.77 2.29
C ILE A 490 -9.65 -34.56 1.30
N TRP A 491 -10.39 -33.88 0.44
CA TRP A 491 -11.21 -34.50 -0.59
C TRP A 491 -10.66 -34.23 -1.98
N THR A 492 -11.05 -35.07 -2.93
CA THR A 492 -10.74 -34.92 -4.35
C THR A 492 -11.91 -35.43 -5.18
N ASN A 493 -12.39 -34.64 -6.13
CA ASN A 493 -13.41 -35.03 -7.10
C ASN A 493 -12.77 -35.83 -8.23
N ASN A 494 -13.28 -37.03 -8.50
CA ASN A 494 -12.74 -37.89 -9.56
C ASN A 494 -13.01 -37.35 -10.97
N LYS A 495 -14.06 -36.54 -11.16
CA LYS A 495 -14.48 -36.06 -12.49
C LYS A 495 -13.85 -34.73 -12.85
N THR A 496 -13.79 -33.79 -11.90
CA THR A 496 -13.28 -32.42 -12.15
C THR A 496 -11.83 -32.23 -11.71
N GLY A 497 -11.28 -33.15 -10.91
CA GLY A 497 -9.94 -33.01 -10.32
C GLY A 497 -9.85 -31.97 -9.19
N ALA A 498 -10.96 -31.31 -8.83
CA ALA A 498 -11.00 -30.36 -7.73
C ALA A 498 -10.64 -31.06 -6.40
N SER A 499 -9.81 -30.41 -5.58
CA SER A 499 -9.38 -30.96 -4.29
C SER A 499 -9.25 -29.86 -3.26
N GLY A 500 -9.48 -30.19 -2.00
CA GLY A 500 -9.34 -29.22 -0.91
C GLY A 500 -9.62 -29.82 0.46
N SER A 501 -9.71 -28.96 1.46
CA SER A 501 -10.16 -29.30 2.81
C SER A 501 -11.69 -29.43 2.87
N VAL A 502 -12.21 -29.89 3.99
CA VAL A 502 -13.66 -29.93 4.25
C VAL A 502 -14.34 -28.55 4.14
N ILE A 503 -13.61 -27.46 4.39
CA ILE A 503 -14.11 -26.09 4.20
C ILE A 503 -14.33 -25.81 2.71
N ASP A 504 -13.37 -26.21 1.88
CA ASP A 504 -13.44 -26.02 0.42
C ASP A 504 -14.54 -26.88 -0.19
N LEU A 505 -14.80 -28.06 0.38
CA LEU A 505 -15.95 -28.90 -0.01
C LEU A 505 -17.26 -28.17 0.25
N TRP A 506 -17.42 -27.63 1.47
CA TRP A 506 -18.64 -26.90 1.84
C TRP A 506 -18.84 -25.65 0.97
N LEU A 507 -17.79 -24.88 0.69
CA LEU A 507 -17.86 -23.71 -0.18
C LEU A 507 -18.19 -24.09 -1.63
N SER A 508 -17.66 -25.22 -2.12
CA SER A 508 -17.99 -25.72 -3.46
C SER A 508 -19.46 -26.15 -3.58
N ASP A 509 -20.03 -26.67 -2.50
CA ASP A 509 -21.44 -27.08 -2.42
C ASP A 509 -22.39 -25.89 -2.17
N ASN A 510 -21.87 -24.75 -1.71
CA ASN A 510 -22.60 -23.52 -1.41
C ASN A 510 -22.03 -22.36 -2.23
N ALA A 511 -22.14 -22.45 -3.55
CA ALA A 511 -21.61 -21.44 -4.47
C ALA A 511 -22.23 -20.06 -4.20
N GLY A 512 -21.37 -19.05 -4.01
CA GLY A 512 -21.77 -17.67 -3.64
C GLY A 512 -21.70 -17.37 -2.14
N SER A 513 -21.50 -18.38 -1.29
CA SER A 513 -21.26 -18.18 0.14
C SER A 513 -19.81 -17.77 0.44
N THR A 514 -19.63 -16.95 1.47
CA THR A 514 -18.33 -16.49 1.93
C THR A 514 -17.74 -17.43 2.99
N LEU A 515 -16.44 -17.26 3.29
CA LEU A 515 -15.80 -17.96 4.41
C LEU A 515 -16.48 -17.63 5.77
N GLY A 516 -17.10 -16.46 5.90
CA GLY A 516 -17.88 -16.07 7.08
C GLY A 516 -19.13 -16.93 7.26
N ASP A 517 -19.82 -17.23 6.16
CA ASP A 517 -21.00 -18.11 6.16
C ASP A 517 -20.60 -19.55 6.48
N ALA A 518 -19.45 -20.00 5.94
CA ALA A 518 -18.88 -21.30 6.29
C ALA A 518 -18.55 -21.39 7.79
N ARG A 519 -17.96 -20.35 8.40
CA ARG A 519 -17.69 -20.33 9.85
C ARG A 519 -18.95 -20.45 10.68
N LYS A 520 -20.00 -19.73 10.30
CA LYS A 520 -21.30 -19.82 10.98
C LYS A 520 -21.85 -21.24 10.93
N ALA A 521 -21.90 -21.84 9.74
CA ALA A 521 -22.36 -23.22 9.57
C ALA A 521 -21.51 -24.21 10.36
N PHE A 522 -20.18 -24.09 10.35
CA PHE A 522 -19.31 -25.01 11.09
C PHE A 522 -19.42 -24.85 12.62
N ARG A 523 -19.71 -23.65 13.14
CA ARG A 523 -19.98 -23.46 14.58
C ARG A 523 -21.27 -24.16 15.02
N GLU A 524 -22.30 -24.12 14.20
CA GLU A 524 -23.55 -24.87 14.40
C GLU A 524 -23.28 -26.39 14.39
N ILE A 525 -22.41 -26.86 13.48
CA ILE A 525 -21.99 -28.27 13.39
C ILE A 525 -21.21 -28.72 14.64
N MET A 526 -20.33 -27.87 15.15
CA MET A 526 -19.51 -28.16 16.33
C MET A 526 -20.27 -27.96 17.65
N GLY A 527 -21.52 -27.48 17.63
CA GLY A 527 -22.33 -27.24 18.82
C GLY A 527 -21.82 -26.08 19.69
N THR A 528 -21.12 -25.10 19.10
CA THR A 528 -20.57 -23.93 19.81
C THR A 528 -21.33 -22.67 19.42
N ASP A 529 -22.45 -22.38 20.09
CA ASP A 529 -23.29 -21.18 19.83
C ASP A 529 -22.71 -19.87 20.40
N ALA A 530 -21.50 -19.89 20.97
CA ALA A 530 -20.85 -18.69 21.50
C ALA A 530 -19.75 -18.19 20.55
N PRO A 531 -19.78 -16.92 20.07
CA PRO A 531 -18.58 -16.29 19.55
C PRO A 531 -17.53 -16.27 20.67
N MET A 532 -16.30 -16.73 20.38
CA MET A 532 -15.22 -16.76 21.38
C MET A 532 -15.00 -15.36 21.94
N LEU A 533 -15.45 -15.13 23.18
CA LEU A 533 -14.94 -14.04 24.01
C LEU A 533 -13.45 -14.30 24.26
N ALA A 534 -12.66 -13.23 24.16
CA ALA A 534 -11.23 -13.26 24.46
C ALA A 534 -11.00 -13.96 25.82
N PRO A 535 -10.06 -14.92 25.94
CA PRO A 535 -9.77 -15.50 27.22
C PRO A 535 -9.32 -14.40 28.17
N THR A 536 -10.03 -14.30 29.31
CA THR A 536 -9.64 -13.45 30.43
C THR A 536 -8.22 -13.82 30.82
N ALA A 537 -7.36 -12.81 30.88
CA ALA A 537 -5.94 -12.93 31.14
C ALA A 537 -5.64 -13.95 32.25
N THR A 538 -5.00 -15.07 31.88
CA THR A 538 -4.30 -15.87 32.87
C THR A 538 -3.17 -15.04 33.45
N LEU A 539 -3.16 -14.99 34.78
CA LEU A 539 -2.19 -14.28 35.60
C LEU A 539 -0.74 -14.53 35.17
N ARG A 540 0.01 -13.43 35.30
CA ARG A 540 1.45 -13.23 35.17
C ARG A 540 2.33 -14.46 35.46
N ARG A 541 3.31 -14.67 34.57
CA ARG A 541 4.63 -15.17 34.95
C ARG A 541 5.61 -13.97 34.95
N GLY A 542 5.92 -13.50 36.16
CA GLY A 542 7.15 -12.80 36.53
C GLY A 542 7.40 -11.39 35.97
N ASP A 543 7.12 -10.38 36.80
CA ASP A 543 7.90 -9.13 36.81
C ASP A 543 9.34 -9.45 37.23
N ARG A 544 10.19 -9.78 36.26
CA ARG A 544 11.62 -9.50 36.40
C ARG A 544 12.01 -8.57 35.27
N PRO A 545 12.72 -7.46 35.55
CA PRO A 545 13.35 -6.68 34.49
C PRO A 545 14.19 -7.65 33.64
N PRO A 546 14.11 -7.60 32.31
CA PRO A 546 14.86 -8.51 31.46
C PRO A 546 16.34 -8.41 31.82
N ASP A 547 16.98 -9.56 32.02
CA ASP A 547 18.41 -9.61 32.32
C ASP A 547 19.20 -9.26 31.06
N HIS A 548 19.58 -7.98 30.94
CA HIS A 548 20.37 -7.44 29.84
C HIS A 548 21.88 -7.65 30.02
N THR A 549 22.32 -8.49 30.97
CA THR A 549 23.75 -8.72 31.23
C THR A 549 24.48 -9.25 29.99
N GLU A 550 23.87 -10.19 29.24
CA GLU A 550 24.48 -10.66 27.98
C GLU A 550 24.50 -9.58 26.89
N ALA A 551 23.50 -8.71 26.83
CA ALA A 551 23.47 -7.63 25.85
C ALA A 551 24.55 -6.58 26.14
N ARG A 552 24.76 -6.23 27.42
CA ARG A 552 25.87 -5.37 27.86
C ARG A 552 27.23 -5.99 27.58
N ARG A 553 27.40 -7.28 27.86
CA ARG A 553 28.65 -7.99 27.55
C ARG A 553 28.94 -8.00 26.04
N ARG A 554 27.94 -8.27 25.19
CA ARG A 554 28.08 -8.20 23.72
C ARG A 554 28.39 -6.79 23.23
N TRP A 555 27.84 -5.76 23.88
CA TRP A 555 28.18 -4.37 23.59
C TRP A 555 29.62 -4.05 23.97
N GLU A 556 30.06 -4.43 25.17
CA GLU A 556 31.42 -4.19 25.67
C GLU A 556 32.49 -4.91 24.84
N GLU A 557 32.22 -6.13 24.39
CA GLU A 557 33.09 -6.96 23.54
C GLU A 557 33.10 -6.52 22.06
N ALA A 558 32.15 -5.69 21.62
CA ALA A 558 32.06 -5.24 20.24
C ALA A 558 33.10 -4.14 19.90
N PRO A 559 33.90 -4.28 18.82
CA PRO A 559 34.81 -3.25 18.33
C PRO A 559 34.11 -1.93 17.95
N TYR A 560 34.88 -0.83 17.99
CA TYR A 560 34.42 0.45 17.46
C TYR A 560 34.37 0.38 15.92
N ILE A 561 33.50 1.20 15.31
CA ILE A 561 33.25 1.24 13.85
C ILE A 561 34.50 1.55 13.00
N GLY A 562 35.59 2.00 13.63
CA GLY A 562 36.86 2.25 12.95
C GLY A 562 37.54 0.99 12.42
N ASP A 563 37.33 -0.17 13.06
CA ASP A 563 38.17 -1.35 12.87
C ASP A 563 37.67 -2.29 11.77
N GLN A 564 36.39 -2.22 11.40
CA GLN A 564 35.76 -3.07 10.38
C GLN A 564 34.67 -2.33 9.61
N GLN A 565 34.46 -2.70 8.34
CA GLN A 565 33.38 -2.16 7.51
C GLN A 565 32.03 -2.68 8.01
N THR A 566 31.05 -1.78 8.21
CA THR A 566 29.77 -2.12 8.85
C THR A 566 28.61 -2.22 7.86
N TYR A 567 27.57 -2.96 8.23
CA TYR A 567 26.34 -3.13 7.44
C TYR A 567 25.58 -1.82 7.16
N ALA A 568 25.71 -0.79 8.00
CA ALA A 568 25.12 0.53 7.68
C ALA A 568 25.86 1.20 6.52
N GLU A 569 27.17 1.03 6.44
CA GLU A 569 27.93 1.53 5.30
C GLU A 569 27.51 0.80 4.01
N ASP A 570 27.14 -0.49 4.08
CA ASP A 570 26.55 -1.24 2.94
C ASP A 570 25.18 -0.69 2.52
N ARG A 571 24.43 -0.10 3.46
CA ARG A 571 23.14 0.55 3.20
C ARG A 571 23.26 2.02 2.79
N GLY A 572 24.48 2.50 2.53
CA GLY A 572 24.75 3.85 2.04
C GLY A 572 24.81 4.92 3.12
N ILE A 573 24.94 4.55 4.40
CA ILE A 573 25.23 5.50 5.47
C ILE A 573 26.73 5.80 5.44
N SER A 574 27.09 7.08 5.29
CA SER A 574 28.50 7.45 5.14
C SER A 574 29.31 7.12 6.40
N LYS A 575 30.57 6.74 6.23
CA LYS A 575 31.51 6.51 7.34
C LYS A 575 31.68 7.75 8.22
N ALA A 576 31.59 8.94 7.63
CA ALA A 576 31.54 10.21 8.38
C ALA A 576 30.29 10.33 9.26
N THR A 577 29.13 9.87 8.78
CA THR A 577 27.90 9.80 9.56
C THR A 577 28.03 8.80 10.71
N LEU A 578 28.60 7.63 10.49
CA LEU A 578 28.80 6.65 11.57
C LEU A 578 29.84 7.10 12.59
N HIS A 579 30.92 7.75 12.14
CA HIS A 579 31.91 8.35 13.04
C HIS A 579 31.32 9.47 13.89
N ARG A 580 30.32 10.21 13.38
CA ARG A 580 29.59 11.21 14.17
C ARG A 580 28.86 10.60 15.37
N PHE A 581 28.53 9.32 15.31
CA PHE A 581 27.88 8.55 16.38
C PHE A 581 28.78 7.44 16.93
N ARG A 582 30.12 7.60 16.86
CA ARG A 582 31.08 6.57 17.28
C ARG A 582 30.97 6.13 18.74
N ASP A 583 30.37 6.97 19.59
CA ASP A 583 30.18 6.70 21.01
C ASP A 583 28.86 5.94 21.28
N ASP A 584 27.95 5.91 20.30
CA ASP A 584 26.61 5.32 20.40
C ASP A 584 26.42 4.10 19.51
N VAL A 585 27.45 3.77 18.71
CA VAL A 585 27.35 2.74 17.69
C VAL A 585 28.62 1.89 17.68
N ARG A 586 28.48 0.56 17.76
CA ARG A 586 29.57 -0.41 17.71
C ARG A 586 29.35 -1.45 16.61
N CYS A 587 30.43 -2.04 16.12
CA CYS A 587 30.39 -3.09 15.12
C CYS A 587 30.42 -4.45 15.81
N GLY A 588 29.38 -5.26 15.63
CA GLY A 588 29.37 -6.64 16.07
C GLY A 588 30.23 -7.54 15.19
N ALA A 589 30.58 -8.73 15.68
CA ALA A 589 31.51 -9.67 15.02
C ALA A 589 31.11 -10.11 13.59
N PHE A 590 29.87 -9.87 13.17
CA PHE A 590 29.36 -10.20 11.83
C PHE A 590 29.07 -8.96 10.96
N GLY A 591 29.64 -7.80 11.30
CA GLY A 591 29.41 -6.54 10.58
C GLY A 591 28.05 -5.89 10.87
N GLY A 592 27.21 -6.53 11.69
CA GLY A 592 25.98 -5.95 12.22
C GLY A 592 26.27 -4.79 13.16
N ILE A 593 25.37 -3.81 13.20
CA ILE A 593 25.57 -2.62 14.03
C ILE A 593 24.77 -2.74 15.31
N TYR A 594 25.49 -2.61 16.42
CA TYR A 594 24.86 -2.38 17.71
C TYR A 594 24.67 -0.89 17.89
N PHE A 595 23.49 -0.53 18.37
CA PHE A 595 23.17 0.81 18.82
C PHE A 595 23.07 0.75 20.34
N ALA A 596 23.87 1.56 21.03
CA ALA A 596 23.61 1.87 22.41
C ALA A 596 22.41 2.81 22.41
N HIS A 597 21.30 2.35 22.97
CA HIS A 597 20.20 3.26 23.25
C HIS A 597 20.57 4.02 24.51
N ARG A 598 21.38 5.07 24.35
CA ARG A 598 21.70 5.94 25.47
C ARG A 598 20.45 6.64 25.91
N ASN A 599 20.13 6.51 27.18
CA ASN A 599 19.12 7.38 27.76
C ASN A 599 19.69 8.81 27.70
N PRO A 600 19.08 9.73 26.92
CA PRO A 600 19.64 11.04 26.63
C PRO A 600 19.75 11.95 27.86
N GLU A 601 19.02 11.61 28.92
CA GLU A 601 18.98 12.35 30.18
C GLU A 601 20.03 11.87 31.17
N THR A 602 20.56 10.67 30.95
CA THR A 602 21.39 9.97 31.91
C THR A 602 22.78 9.64 31.38
N GLY A 603 22.85 9.13 30.15
CA GLY A 603 24.08 8.70 29.49
C GLY A 603 24.37 7.20 29.59
N ASP A 604 23.52 6.42 30.28
CA ASP A 604 23.63 4.94 30.35
C ASP A 604 23.16 4.29 29.06
N ILE A 605 23.84 3.19 28.72
CA ILE A 605 23.69 2.36 27.52
C ILE A 605 22.68 1.24 27.73
#